data_AF-A0A7C5Z1R5-F1
#
_entry.id   AF-A0A7C5Z1R5-F1
#
_cell.length_a   1.000
_cell.length_b   1.000
_cell.length_c   1.000
_cell.angle_alpha   90.00
_cell.angle_beta   90.00
_cell.angle_gamma   90.00
#
_symmetry.space_group_name_H-M   'P 1'
#
loop_
_entity.id
_entity.type
_entity.pdbx_description
1 polymer ?
#
loop_
_entity_poly.entity_id
_entity_poly.type
_entity_poly.pdbx_seq_one_letter_code
_entity_poly.pdbx_strand_id
1 'polypeptide(L)' 'MSLKDKLDKWRRFEEEAREIRRREADWNFIEKQPPRIKAALKYYIENNDIRLSARLAGLNIEEFRELLRKANIPVVL' A
#
# COMPACT_ATOMS: atom_id res chain seq x y z
N MET A 1 -21.67 4.84 -21.20
CA MET A 1 -20.63 5.41 -20.31
C MET A 1 -19.41 5.73 -21.15
N SER A 2 -19.02 7.01 -21.20
CA SER A 2 -17.86 7.50 -21.96
C SER A 2 -16.55 6.93 -21.40
N LEU A 3 -15.48 6.95 -22.19
CA LEU A 3 -14.13 6.65 -21.70
C LEU A 3 -13.74 7.56 -20.53
N LYS A 4 -14.15 8.84 -20.59
CA LYS A 4 -13.91 9.82 -19.53
C LYS A 4 -14.57 9.40 -18.22
N ASP A 5 -15.84 8.99 -18.28
CA ASP A 5 -16.59 8.53 -17.10
C ASP A 5 -15.95 7.27 -16.48
N LYS A 6 -15.42 6.37 -17.32
CA LYS A 6 -14.68 5.18 -16.84
C LYS A 6 -13.41 5.57 -16.09
N LEU A 7 -12.61 6.48 -16.65
CA LEU A 7 -11.37 6.95 -16.04
C LEU A 7 -11.63 7.68 -14.72
N ASP A 8 -12.63 8.56 -14.69
CA ASP A 8 -13.00 9.28 -13.46
C ASP A 8 -13.48 8.33 -12.36
N LYS A 9 -14.24 7.29 -12.73
CA LYS A 9 -14.67 6.25 -11.79
C LYS A 9 -13.48 5.46 -11.21
N TRP A 10 -12.56 5.01 -12.07
CA TRP A 10 -11.36 4.30 -11.62
C TRP A 10 -10.47 5.15 -10.72
N ARG A 11 -10.29 6.43 -11.05
CA ARG A 11 -9.52 7.37 -10.23
C ARG A 11 -10.12 7.51 -8.83
N ARG A 12 -11.44 7.62 -8.71
CA ARG A 12 -12.12 7.69 -7.41
C ARG A 12 -11.92 6.42 -6.58
N PHE A 13 -12.04 5.24 -7.21
CA PHE A 13 -11.78 3.98 -6.49
C PHE A 13 -10.33 3.86 -6.02
N GLU A 14 -9.37 4.27 -6.85
CA GLU A 14 -7.96 4.27 -6.44
C GLU A 14 -7.71 5.20 -5.24
N GLU A 15 -8.36 6.38 -5.24
CA GLU A 15 -8.28 7.36 -4.16
C GLU A 15 -8.91 6.82 -2.87
N GLU A 16 -10.12 6.24 -2.94
CA GLU A 16 -10.78 5.58 -1.81
C GLU A 16 -9.94 4.41 -1.27
N ALA A 17 -9.38 3.57 -2.14
CA ALA A 17 -8.51 2.47 -1.75
C ALA A 17 -7.23 2.96 -1.05
N ARG A 18 -6.64 4.07 -1.50
CA ARG A 18 -5.49 4.72 -0.86
C ARG A 18 -5.86 5.26 0.52
N GLU A 19 -7.01 5.92 0.65
CA GLU A 19 -7.49 6.42 1.94
C GLU A 19 -7.73 5.29 2.94
N ILE A 20 -8.32 4.18 2.50
CA ILE A 20 -8.50 2.98 3.34
C ILE A 20 -7.13 2.47 3.81
N ARG A 21 -6.16 2.30 2.92
CA ARG A 21 -4.80 1.87 3.32
C ARG A 21 -4.17 2.82 4.34
N ARG A 22 -4.30 4.14 4.14
CA ARG A 22 -3.75 5.14 5.08
C ARG A 22 -4.45 5.11 6.43
N ARG A 23 -5.77 5.00 6.47
CA ARG A 23 -6.55 5.08 7.71
C ARG A 23 -6.38 3.83 8.57
N GLU A 24 -6.36 2.66 7.95
CA GLU A 24 -6.30 1.38 8.67
C GLU A 24 -4.86 1.01 9.09
N ALA A 25 -3.84 1.53 8.39
CA ALA A 25 -2.44 1.22 8.69
C ALA A 25 -2.04 1.55 10.14
N ASP A 26 -1.32 0.62 10.77
CA ASP A 26 -0.65 0.85 12.04
C ASP A 26 0.60 1.71 11.81
N TRP A 27 0.41 3.03 11.80
CA TRP A 27 1.51 3.99 11.67
C TRP A 27 2.55 3.87 12.78
N ASN A 28 2.16 3.47 13.99
CA ASN A 28 3.12 3.30 15.09
C ASN A 28 4.07 2.13 14.82
N PHE A 29 3.54 1.02 14.28
CA PHE A 29 4.36 -0.11 13.82
C PHE A 29 5.28 0.32 12.68
N ILE A 30 4.74 1.00 11.66
CA ILE A 30 5.48 1.46 10.46
C ILE A 30 6.64 2.39 10.86
N GLU A 31 6.39 3.36 11.74
CA GLU A 31 7.39 4.33 12.15
C GLU A 31 8.53 3.73 12.99
N LYS A 32 8.32 2.56 13.60
CA LYS A 32 9.36 1.83 14.34
C LYS A 32 10.22 0.93 13.46
N GLN A 33 9.85 0.73 12.19
CA GLN A 33 10.61 -0.14 11.28
C GLN A 33 11.94 0.48 10.85
N PRO A 34 12.93 -0.35 10.46
CA PRO A 34 14.15 0.11 9.80
C PRO A 34 13.83 0.99 8.58
N PRO A 35 14.70 1.97 8.23
CA PRO A 35 14.41 2.97 7.20
C PRO A 35 13.93 2.40 5.85
N ARG A 36 14.53 1.29 5.38
CA ARG A 36 14.13 0.62 4.13
C ARG A 36 12.73 0.02 4.20
N ILE A 37 12.43 -0.70 5.29
CA ILE A 37 11.11 -1.31 5.50
C ILE A 37 10.05 -0.23 5.64
N LYS A 38 10.33 0.80 6.45
CA LYS A 38 9.44 1.95 6.61
C LYS A 38 9.10 2.61 5.27
N ALA A 39 10.12 2.88 4.45
CA ALA A 39 9.93 3.49 3.14
C ALA A 39 9.09 2.61 2.20
N ALA A 40 9.34 1.30 2.20
CA ALA A 40 8.59 0.34 1.38
C ALA A 40 7.11 0.24 1.80
N LEU A 41 6.82 0.23 3.11
CA LEU A 41 5.45 0.22 3.62
C LEU A 41 4.68 1.48 3.24
N LYS A 42 5.30 2.65 3.43
CA LYS A 42 4.71 3.94 2.99
C LYS A 42 4.48 3.96 1.47
N TYR A 43 5.43 3.46 0.69
CA TYR A 43 5.29 3.37 -0.75
C TYR A 43 4.10 2.48 -1.16
N TYR A 44 3.89 1.34 -0.49
CA TYR A 44 2.75 0.47 -0.74
C TYR A 44 1.40 1.15 -0.44
N ILE A 45 1.31 1.86 0.69
CA ILE A 45 0.09 2.60 1.08
C ILE A 45 -0.33 3.56 -0.04
N GLU A 46 0.64 4.28 -0.62
CA GLU A 46 0.40 5.27 -1.66
C GLU A 46 0.08 4.66 -3.03
N ASN A 47 0.82 3.62 -3.44
CA ASN A 47 0.86 3.17 -4.84
C ASN A 47 0.27 1.78 -5.08
N ASN A 48 -0.06 1.02 -4.02
CA ASN A 48 -0.56 -0.35 -4.10
C ASN A 48 0.32 -1.33 -4.93
N ASP A 49 1.61 -1.02 -5.11
CA ASP A 49 2.53 -1.83 -5.90
C ASP A 49 3.33 -2.78 -5.00
N ILE A 50 2.80 -4.00 -4.86
CA ILE A 50 3.41 -5.04 -4.03
C ILE A 50 4.83 -5.43 -4.49
N ARG A 51 5.10 -5.42 -5.81
CA ARG A 51 6.35 -5.96 -6.35
C ARG A 51 7.50 -5.00 -6.09
N LEU A 52 7.29 -3.72 -6.37
CA LEU A 52 8.29 -2.71 -6.10
C LEU A 52 8.47 -2.51 -4.59
N SER A 53 7.40 -2.53 -3.81
CA SER A 53 7.48 -2.42 -2.35
C SER A 53 8.30 -3.54 -1.73
N ALA A 54 8.04 -4.80 -2.09
CA ALA A 54 8.82 -5.94 -1.62
C ALA A 54 10.30 -5.81 -2.00
N ARG A 55 10.59 -5.41 -3.25
CA ARG A 55 11.95 -5.17 -3.72
C ARG A 55 12.66 -4.06 -2.94
N LEU A 56 11.98 -2.94 -2.65
CA LEU A 56 12.52 -1.83 -1.85
C LEU A 56 12.83 -2.27 -0.41
N ALA A 57 11.99 -3.14 0.15
CA ALA A 57 12.22 -3.73 1.46
C ALA A 57 13.36 -4.77 1.49
N GLY A 58 13.80 -5.26 0.32
CA GLY A 58 14.75 -6.37 0.22
C GLY A 58 14.14 -7.72 0.61
N LEU A 59 12.82 -7.86 0.46
CA LEU A 59 12.04 -9.04 0.81
C LEU A 59 11.44 -9.67 -0.44
N ASN A 60 11.08 -10.94 -0.36
CA ASN A 60 10.18 -11.54 -1.34
C ASN A 60 8.72 -11.10 -1.10
N ILE A 61 7.83 -11.40 -2.05
CA ILE A 61 6.43 -10.94 -1.99
C ILE A 61 5.68 -11.53 -0.80
N GLU A 62 5.96 -12.78 -0.42
CA GLU A 62 5.27 -13.44 0.69
C GLU A 62 5.69 -12.83 2.03
N GLU A 63 7.00 -12.64 2.24
CA GLU A 63 7.55 -11.94 3.40
C GLU A 63 7.01 -10.52 3.53
N PHE A 64 6.88 -9.81 2.41
CA PHE A 64 6.33 -8.46 2.43
C PHE A 64 4.81 -8.48 2.72
N ARG A 65 4.06 -9.50 2.27
CA ARG A 65 2.65 -9.68 2.65
C ARG A 65 2.46 -9.95 4.14
N GLU A 66 3.33 -10.76 4.74
CA GLU A 66 3.35 -10.95 6.20
C GLU A 66 3.59 -9.61 6.92
N LEU A 67 4.50 -8.80 6.40
CA LEU A 67 4.78 -7.48 6.94
C LEU A 67 3.60 -6.51 6.80
N LEU A 68 2.88 -6.52 5.66
CA LEU A 68 1.66 -5.74 5.49
C LEU A 68 0.59 -6.12 6.53
N ARG A 69 0.43 -7.42 6.81
CA ARG A 69 -0.49 -7.91 7.85
C ARG A 69 -0.09 -7.43 9.25
N LYS A 70 1.21 -7.46 9.58
CA LYS A 70 1.73 -6.92 10.84
C LYS A 70 1.52 -5.41 10.97
N ALA A 71 1.63 -4.69 9.86
CA ALA A 71 1.39 -3.25 9.80
C ALA A 71 -0.10 -2.86 9.67
N ASN A 72 -1.02 -3.82 9.73
CA ASN A 72 -2.46 -3.61 9.52
C ASN A 72 -2.80 -2.86 8.22
N ILE A 73 -2.02 -3.07 7.15
CA ILE A 73 -2.28 -2.44 5.85
C ILE A 73 -3.15 -3.38 5.01
N PRO A 74 -4.40 -3.00 4.69
CA PRO A 74 -5.29 -3.84 3.91
C PRO A 74 -4.87 -3.92 2.43
N VAL A 75 -5.10 -5.08 1.81
CA VAL A 75 -4.92 -5.29 0.36
C VAL A 75 -6.25 -5.03 -0.33
N VAL A 76 -6.47 -3.78 -0.72
CA VAL A 76 -7.67 -3.32 -1.42
C VAL A 76 -7.30 -2.91 -2.85
N LEU A 77 -8.14 -3.30 -3.80
CA LEU A 77 -8.03 -2.98 -5.23
C LEU A 77 -8.65 -1.63 -5.54
#